data_AF-A0A7C6GVU1-F1
#
_entry.id   AF-A0A7C6GVU1-F1
#
_cell.length_a   1.000
_cell.length_b   1.000
_cell.length_c   1.000
_cell.angle_alpha   90.00
_cell.angle_beta   90.00
_cell.angle_gamma   90.00
#
_symmetry.space_group_name_H-M   'P 1'
#
loop_
_entity.id
_entity.type
_entity.pdbx_description
1 polymer ?
#
loop_
_entity_poly.entity_id
_entity_poly.type
_entity_poly.pdbx_seq_one_letter_code
_entity_poly.pdbx_strand_id
1 'polypeptide(L)'
;MTSQEFVEKLLDTLNYKTVYMWGTFGAPVTPKIIEEKAAQYPAWYTKKVKEHLYRLIDKNYFAFDCVGLIKGILWGWNGDPSKPHGGARYKSNGVPDLSADGLIARCHPSTDFSKIAPGEIVWVSGHVGTYIGDGRVIECTPAWQNGVQITSCLNVEQEESLDQGRLWVKHGKLPYIEDQG
;
A
#
# COMPACT_ATOMS: atom_id res chain seq x y z
N MET A 1 6.55 16.33 3.03
CA MET A 1 5.97 15.76 1.80
C MET A 1 4.53 16.23 1.71
N THR A 2 4.14 16.81 0.60
CA THR A 2 2.76 17.27 0.36
C THR A 2 1.85 16.12 -0.05
N SER A 3 0.52 16.30 0.04
CA SER A 3 -0.44 15.29 -0.47
C SER A 3 -0.23 14.99 -1.95
N GLN A 4 0.12 16.00 -2.75
CA GLN A 4 0.38 15.83 -4.17
C GLN A 4 1.61 14.94 -4.41
N GLU A 5 2.74 15.24 -3.78
CA GLU A 5 3.96 14.43 -3.88
C GLU A 5 3.72 12.99 -3.42
N PHE A 6 2.88 12.81 -2.39
CA PHE A 6 2.53 11.49 -1.88
C PHE A 6 1.74 10.68 -2.92
N VAL A 7 0.71 11.28 -3.54
CA VAL A 7 -0.07 10.66 -4.60
C VAL A 7 0.79 10.36 -5.84
N GLU A 8 1.64 11.28 -6.26
CA GLU A 8 2.56 11.09 -7.39
C GLU A 8 3.50 9.89 -7.16
N LYS A 9 4.08 9.79 -5.96
CA LYS A 9 4.95 8.66 -5.59
C LYS A 9 4.19 7.33 -5.51
N LEU A 10 2.94 7.34 -5.06
CA LEU A 10 2.11 6.15 -5.08
C LEU A 10 1.80 5.73 -6.52
N LEU A 11 1.42 6.66 -7.40
CA LEU A 11 1.17 6.37 -8.81
C LEU A 11 2.42 5.84 -9.52
N ASP A 12 3.60 6.35 -9.19
CA ASP A 12 4.87 5.84 -9.76
C ASP A 12 5.09 4.34 -9.48
N THR A 13 4.54 3.80 -8.39
CA THR A 13 4.66 2.36 -8.10
C THR A 13 4.01 1.46 -9.15
N LEU A 14 3.07 1.99 -9.95
CA LEU A 14 2.44 1.27 -11.06
C LEU A 14 3.40 1.01 -12.22
N ASN A 15 4.54 1.71 -12.28
CA ASN A 15 5.60 1.46 -13.25
C ASN A 15 6.43 0.22 -12.91
N TYR A 16 6.19 -0.41 -11.75
CA TYR A 16 6.96 -1.54 -11.24
C TYR A 16 6.09 -2.80 -11.18
N LYS A 17 6.75 -3.95 -11.34
CA LYS A 17 6.09 -5.23 -11.04
C LYS A 17 5.96 -5.36 -9.54
N THR A 18 4.75 -5.46 -9.04
CA THR A 18 4.49 -5.59 -7.60
C THR A 18 3.70 -6.86 -7.29
N VAL A 19 3.84 -7.35 -6.06
CA VAL A 19 3.06 -8.49 -5.55
C VAL A 19 2.70 -8.24 -4.08
N TYR A 20 1.54 -8.74 -3.67
CA TYR A 20 1.17 -8.69 -2.26
C TYR A 20 1.96 -9.72 -1.43
N MET A 21 2.61 -9.26 -0.36
CA MET A 21 3.27 -10.07 0.65
C MET A 21 3.11 -9.43 2.03
N TRP A 22 2.38 -10.09 2.93
CA TRP A 22 2.14 -9.57 4.27
C TRP A 22 3.44 -9.33 5.04
N GLY A 23 3.63 -8.11 5.53
CA GLY A 23 4.73 -7.70 6.39
C GLY A 23 5.88 -7.09 5.62
N THR A 24 5.65 -6.67 4.38
CA THR A 24 6.66 -6.07 3.49
C THR A 24 6.26 -4.66 3.06
N PHE A 25 7.25 -3.83 2.76
CA PHE A 25 7.08 -2.42 2.41
C PHE A 25 7.97 -2.02 1.22
N GLY A 26 8.02 -2.90 0.21
CA GLY A 26 8.70 -2.67 -1.06
C GLY A 26 9.98 -3.47 -1.25
N ALA A 27 10.12 -4.64 -0.61
CA ALA A 27 11.30 -5.48 -0.76
C ALA A 27 11.35 -6.19 -2.12
N PRO A 28 12.51 -6.31 -2.78
CA PRO A 28 12.66 -7.23 -3.91
C PRO A 28 12.28 -8.66 -3.50
N VAL A 29 11.54 -9.37 -4.35
CA VAL A 29 11.15 -10.76 -4.10
C VAL A 29 12.38 -11.67 -4.22
N THR A 30 12.80 -12.23 -3.09
CA THR A 30 13.98 -13.11 -2.96
C THR A 30 13.63 -14.32 -2.10
N PRO A 31 14.38 -15.44 -2.18
CA PRO A 31 14.20 -16.57 -1.27
C PRO A 31 14.22 -16.14 0.21
N LYS A 32 15.17 -15.24 0.55
CA LYS A 32 15.36 -14.75 1.91
C LYS A 32 14.10 -14.08 2.46
N ILE A 33 13.53 -13.11 1.75
CA ILE A 33 12.34 -12.39 2.25
C ILE A 33 11.11 -13.31 2.31
N ILE A 34 10.98 -14.27 1.40
CA ILE A 34 9.88 -15.26 1.43
C ILE A 34 9.99 -16.12 2.68
N GLU A 35 11.16 -16.66 2.98
CA GLU A 35 11.35 -17.53 4.16
C GLU A 35 11.28 -16.75 5.48
N GLU A 36 11.83 -15.53 5.54
CA GLU A 36 11.69 -14.66 6.72
C GLU A 36 10.22 -14.38 7.06
N LYS A 37 9.40 -14.04 6.05
CA LYS A 37 7.99 -13.76 6.26
C LYS A 37 7.15 -15.01 6.50
N ALA A 38 7.52 -16.13 5.88
CA ALA A 38 6.88 -17.41 6.15
C ALA A 38 7.11 -17.90 7.59
N ALA A 39 8.30 -17.67 8.15
CA ALA A 39 8.58 -17.93 9.56
C ALA A 39 7.79 -16.99 10.49
N GLN A 40 7.64 -15.72 10.10
CA GLN A 40 6.92 -14.72 10.89
C GLN A 40 5.40 -14.93 10.87
N TYR A 41 4.82 -15.30 9.73
CA TYR A 41 3.37 -15.41 9.53
C TYR A 41 2.97 -16.74 8.83
N PRO A 42 3.26 -17.91 9.45
CA PRO A 42 3.13 -19.21 8.79
C PRO A 42 1.72 -19.53 8.30
N ALA A 43 0.68 -19.02 8.98
CA ALA A 43 -0.71 -19.22 8.58
C ALA A 43 -1.06 -18.55 7.23
N TRP A 44 -0.43 -17.41 6.92
CA TRP A 44 -0.67 -16.70 5.66
C TRP A 44 0.19 -17.27 4.52
N TYR A 45 1.46 -17.56 4.81
CA TYR A 45 2.43 -18.11 3.85
C TYR A 45 2.27 -19.62 3.65
N THR A 46 1.08 -20.01 3.18
CA THR A 46 0.78 -21.39 2.79
C THR A 46 1.70 -21.88 1.67
N LYS A 47 1.78 -23.19 1.47
CA LYS A 47 2.53 -23.80 0.37
C LYS A 47 2.22 -23.15 -0.99
N LYS A 48 0.94 -22.94 -1.30
CA LYS A 48 0.48 -22.31 -2.55
C LYS A 48 0.97 -20.87 -2.70
N VAL A 49 0.92 -20.08 -1.61
CA VAL A 49 1.42 -18.70 -1.60
C VAL A 49 2.94 -18.68 -1.83
N LYS A 50 3.68 -19.51 -1.10
CA LYS A 50 5.13 -19.62 -1.27
C LYS A 50 5.50 -20.03 -2.70
N GLU A 51 4.87 -21.06 -3.26
CA GLU A 51 5.10 -21.50 -4.64
C GLU A 51 4.83 -20.39 -5.66
N HIS A 52 3.80 -19.56 -5.44
CA HIS A 52 3.56 -18.40 -6.29
C HIS A 52 4.69 -17.38 -6.19
N LEU A 53 5.11 -17.01 -4.97
CA LEU A 53 6.18 -16.03 -4.75
C LEU A 53 7.53 -16.51 -5.30
N TYR A 54 7.85 -17.80 -5.14
CA TYR A 54 9.06 -18.41 -5.70
C TYR A 54 9.15 -18.27 -7.22
N ARG A 55 8.01 -18.27 -7.94
CA ARG A 55 7.98 -18.05 -9.40
C ARG A 55 8.26 -16.60 -9.81
N LEU A 56 8.32 -15.66 -8.87
CA LEU A 56 8.54 -14.23 -9.12
C LEU A 56 9.99 -13.79 -8.86
N ILE A 57 10.82 -14.68 -8.29
CA ILE A 57 12.24 -14.44 -8.08
C ILE A 57 12.93 -14.16 -9.42
N ASP A 58 13.89 -13.24 -9.40
CA ASP A 58 14.65 -12.76 -10.57
C ASP A 58 13.80 -12.14 -11.70
N LYS A 59 12.56 -11.76 -11.40
CA LYS A 59 11.64 -11.09 -12.35
C LYS A 59 11.39 -9.62 -12.04
N ASN A 60 12.22 -9.01 -11.18
CA ASN A 60 12.14 -7.62 -10.73
C ASN A 60 10.81 -7.26 -10.05
N TYR A 61 10.26 -8.19 -9.25
CA TYR A 61 9.09 -7.92 -8.43
C TYR A 61 9.45 -7.25 -7.11
N PHE A 62 8.64 -6.27 -6.72
CA PHE A 62 8.64 -5.67 -5.38
C PHE A 62 7.43 -6.15 -4.58
N ALA A 63 7.68 -6.46 -3.32
CA ALA A 63 6.72 -7.00 -2.37
C ALA A 63 6.23 -5.91 -1.43
N PHE A 64 4.90 -5.71 -1.40
CA PHE A 64 4.24 -4.80 -0.47
C PHE A 64 3.08 -5.51 0.23
N ASP A 65 2.72 -5.06 1.43
CA ASP A 65 1.34 -5.19 1.92
C ASP A 65 0.61 -3.83 1.83
N CYS A 66 -0.65 -3.79 2.24
CA CYS A 66 -1.50 -2.60 2.10
C CYS A 66 -0.91 -1.37 2.82
N VAL A 67 -0.66 -1.49 4.13
CA VAL A 67 -0.07 -0.41 4.92
C VAL A 67 1.42 -0.20 4.60
N GLY A 68 2.09 -1.24 4.12
CA GLY A 68 3.48 -1.27 3.71
C GLY A 68 3.73 -0.49 2.43
N LEU A 69 2.76 -0.41 1.50
CA LEU A 69 2.81 0.51 0.37
C LEU A 69 2.92 1.96 0.86
N ILE A 70 1.98 2.38 1.71
CA ILE A 70 1.94 3.73 2.29
C ILE A 70 3.23 4.03 3.09
N LYS A 71 3.60 3.14 4.02
CA LYS A 71 4.82 3.30 4.82
C LYS A 71 6.07 3.31 3.96
N GLY A 72 6.15 2.45 2.95
CA GLY A 72 7.29 2.40 2.02
C GLY A 72 7.52 3.76 1.36
N ILE A 73 6.48 4.35 0.77
CA ILE A 73 6.56 5.69 0.16
C ILE A 73 7.00 6.74 1.18
N LEU A 74 6.37 6.76 2.37
CA LEU A 74 6.71 7.72 3.43
C LEU A 74 8.12 7.49 4.00
N TRP A 75 8.66 6.27 3.89
CA TRP A 75 10.02 5.89 4.30
C TRP A 75 11.05 6.03 3.18
N GLY A 76 10.68 6.66 2.06
CA GLY A 76 11.61 6.97 0.97
C GLY A 76 11.87 5.82 0.01
N TRP A 77 10.92 4.89 -0.16
CA TRP A 77 10.98 3.91 -1.25
C TRP A 77 11.18 4.61 -2.61
N ASN A 78 12.03 4.02 -3.45
CA ASN A 78 12.38 4.56 -4.77
C ASN A 78 12.55 3.49 -5.85
N GLY A 79 12.15 2.25 -5.59
CA GLY A 79 12.18 1.17 -6.58
C GLY A 79 13.57 0.67 -6.95
N ASP A 80 14.60 0.91 -6.14
CA ASP A 80 15.95 0.39 -6.40
C ASP A 80 16.05 -1.11 -6.04
N PRO A 81 16.14 -2.03 -7.03
CA PRO A 81 16.17 -3.46 -6.78
C PRO A 81 17.47 -3.93 -6.10
N SER A 82 18.51 -3.09 -6.10
CA SER A 82 19.79 -3.39 -5.43
C SER A 82 19.75 -3.10 -3.92
N LYS A 83 18.70 -2.42 -3.44
CA LYS A 83 18.58 -2.00 -2.04
C LYS A 83 17.58 -2.87 -1.28
N PRO A 84 17.81 -3.10 0.02
CA PRO A 84 16.76 -3.60 0.90
C PRO A 84 15.53 -2.71 0.79
N HIS A 85 14.35 -3.34 0.77
CA HIS A 85 13.07 -2.63 0.73
C HIS A 85 12.96 -1.59 -0.39
N GLY A 86 13.61 -1.81 -1.55
CA GLY A 86 13.51 -0.90 -2.69
C GLY A 86 13.93 0.53 -2.37
N GLY A 87 14.88 0.69 -1.45
CA GLY A 87 15.39 1.98 -0.99
C GLY A 87 14.73 2.54 0.28
N ALA A 88 13.59 2.00 0.70
CA ALA A 88 12.88 2.46 1.90
C ALA A 88 13.69 2.20 3.18
N ARG A 89 13.74 3.19 4.06
CA ARG A 89 14.42 3.09 5.37
C ARG A 89 13.41 2.93 6.49
N TYR A 90 13.42 1.78 7.15
CA TYR A 90 12.49 1.45 8.24
C TYR A 90 12.41 2.57 9.30
N LYS A 91 11.19 3.00 9.63
CA LYS A 91 10.90 4.07 10.60
C LYS A 91 11.62 5.41 10.33
N SER A 92 11.89 5.73 9.06
CA SER A 92 12.45 7.02 8.69
C SER A 92 11.38 8.12 8.58
N ASN A 93 11.81 9.37 8.40
CA ASN A 93 10.95 10.54 8.19
C ASN A 93 9.91 10.79 9.30
N GLY A 94 10.20 10.34 10.53
CA GLY A 94 9.29 10.48 11.67
C GLY A 94 8.03 9.60 11.60
N VAL A 95 7.94 8.69 10.62
CA VAL A 95 6.77 7.84 10.40
C VAL A 95 6.95 6.52 11.14
N PRO A 96 6.11 6.20 12.15
CA PRO A 96 6.22 4.97 12.93
C PRO A 96 5.75 3.75 12.14
N ASP A 97 6.12 2.57 12.64
CA ASP A 97 5.62 1.30 12.12
C ASP A 97 4.27 0.96 12.76
N LEU A 98 3.19 1.13 11.97
CA LEU A 98 1.80 0.89 12.39
C LEU A 98 1.14 -0.16 11.51
N SER A 99 0.14 -0.85 12.07
CA SER A 99 -0.81 -1.67 11.31
C SER A 99 -1.79 -0.78 10.54
N ALA A 100 -2.60 -1.38 9.65
CA ALA A 100 -3.70 -0.70 8.97
C ALA A 100 -4.62 0.06 9.95
N ASP A 101 -5.07 -0.62 11.00
CA ASP A 101 -5.95 -0.06 12.04
C ASP A 101 -5.24 1.01 12.88
N GLY A 102 -3.96 0.78 13.19
CA GLY A 102 -3.15 1.76 13.91
C GLY A 102 -2.90 3.02 13.09
N LEU A 103 -2.77 2.90 11.76
CA LEU A 103 -2.53 4.02 10.87
C LEU A 103 -3.77 4.92 10.79
N ILE A 104 -4.96 4.36 10.51
CA ILE A 104 -6.19 5.16 10.42
C ILE A 104 -6.54 5.83 11.75
N ALA A 105 -6.21 5.21 12.89
CA ALA A 105 -6.44 5.80 14.20
C ALA A 105 -5.63 7.10 14.43
N ARG A 106 -4.55 7.32 13.67
CA ARG A 106 -3.77 8.58 13.69
C ARG A 106 -4.36 9.67 12.80
N CYS A 107 -5.34 9.35 11.97
CA CYS A 107 -5.87 10.25 10.95
C CYS A 107 -7.09 11.08 11.39
N HIS A 108 -7.52 11.00 12.66
CA HIS A 108 -8.78 11.58 13.14
C HIS A 108 -9.96 11.29 12.17
N PRO A 109 -10.25 10.00 11.95
CA PRO A 109 -10.98 9.58 10.75
C PRO A 109 -12.43 10.05 10.72
N SER A 110 -12.92 10.31 9.51
CA SER A 110 -14.31 10.57 9.17
C SER A 110 -14.96 9.35 8.54
N THR A 111 -16.29 9.24 8.66
CA THR A 111 -17.13 8.30 7.90
C THR A 111 -17.91 8.99 6.77
N ASP A 112 -17.81 10.32 6.68
CA ASP A 112 -18.44 11.14 5.63
C ASP A 112 -17.46 11.38 4.47
N PHE A 113 -17.63 10.61 3.39
CA PHE A 113 -16.79 10.66 2.20
C PHE A 113 -17.09 11.83 1.26
N SER A 114 -18.10 12.67 1.54
CA SER A 114 -18.45 13.80 0.67
C SER A 114 -17.34 14.85 0.54
N LYS A 115 -16.35 14.82 1.44
CA LYS A 115 -15.21 15.75 1.49
C LYS A 115 -13.85 15.04 1.45
N ILE A 116 -13.81 13.76 1.08
CA ILE A 116 -12.53 13.05 0.98
C ILE A 116 -11.60 13.74 -0.02
N ALA A 117 -10.33 13.90 0.36
CA ALA A 117 -9.32 14.60 -0.44
C ALA A 117 -8.21 13.65 -0.91
N PRO A 118 -7.62 13.88 -2.11
CA PRO A 118 -6.46 13.11 -2.56
C PRO A 118 -5.33 13.09 -1.52
N GLY A 119 -4.75 11.91 -1.32
CA GLY A 119 -3.73 11.64 -0.30
C GLY A 119 -4.28 11.19 1.05
N GLU A 120 -5.59 11.23 1.27
CA GLU A 120 -6.19 10.65 2.47
C GLU A 120 -6.21 9.12 2.43
N ILE A 121 -6.03 8.52 3.59
CA ILE A 121 -6.08 7.07 3.76
C ILE A 121 -7.53 6.64 3.84
N VAL A 122 -7.89 5.59 3.11
CA VAL A 122 -9.18 4.91 3.24
C VAL A 122 -8.97 3.57 3.95
N TRP A 123 -9.95 3.15 4.75
CA TRP A 123 -9.78 2.02 5.66
C TRP A 123 -11.03 1.14 5.78
N VAL A 124 -10.78 -0.17 5.84
CA VAL A 124 -11.68 -1.19 6.42
C VAL A 124 -10.87 -2.01 7.42
N SER A 125 -11.52 -2.78 8.31
CA SER A 125 -10.81 -3.59 9.31
C SER A 125 -9.68 -4.42 8.69
N GLY A 126 -8.44 -4.16 9.13
CA GLY A 126 -7.23 -4.85 8.66
C GLY A 126 -6.69 -4.42 7.29
N HIS A 127 -7.28 -3.44 6.60
CA HIS A 127 -6.85 -3.05 5.25
C HIS A 127 -6.98 -1.55 4.97
N VAL A 128 -6.02 -1.01 4.23
CA VAL A 128 -5.95 0.41 3.85
C VAL A 128 -5.61 0.59 2.37
N GLY A 129 -6.05 1.72 1.83
CA GLY A 129 -5.60 2.28 0.57
C GLY A 129 -5.39 3.78 0.70
N THR A 130 -5.05 4.45 -0.39
CA THR A 130 -5.00 5.92 -0.45
C THR A 130 -5.92 6.41 -1.55
N TYR A 131 -6.81 7.34 -1.21
CA TYR A 131 -7.65 8.01 -2.21
C TYR A 131 -6.78 8.93 -3.06
N ILE A 132 -6.90 8.82 -4.39
CA ILE A 132 -6.06 9.55 -5.35
C ILE A 132 -6.86 10.56 -6.19
N GLY A 133 -8.14 10.77 -5.87
CA GLY A 133 -9.04 11.65 -6.62
C GLY A 133 -9.91 10.90 -7.64
N ASP A 134 -10.95 11.59 -8.12
CA ASP A 134 -11.88 11.12 -9.16
C ASP A 134 -12.43 9.71 -8.89
N GLY A 135 -12.88 9.45 -7.66
CA GLY A 135 -13.47 8.16 -7.31
C GLY A 135 -12.47 7.00 -7.28
N ARG A 136 -11.15 7.25 -7.26
CA ARG A 136 -10.12 6.20 -7.33
C ARG A 136 -9.31 6.06 -6.05
N VAL A 137 -8.92 4.83 -5.74
CA VAL A 137 -8.00 4.47 -4.64
C VAL A 137 -6.86 3.64 -5.21
N ILE A 138 -5.64 3.93 -4.75
CA ILE A 138 -4.49 3.04 -4.94
C ILE A 138 -4.30 2.19 -3.69
N GLU A 139 -4.18 0.87 -3.87
CA GLU A 139 -4.05 -0.09 -2.79
C GLU A 139 -3.13 -1.25 -3.19
N CYS A 140 -2.56 -1.95 -2.20
CA CYS A 140 -1.90 -3.23 -2.41
C CYS A 140 -2.72 -4.35 -1.77
N THR A 141 -3.19 -5.30 -2.56
CA THR A 141 -4.10 -6.36 -2.10
C THR A 141 -3.88 -7.65 -2.88
N PRO A 142 -4.06 -8.84 -2.26
CA PRO A 142 -4.03 -10.11 -2.98
C PRO A 142 -5.27 -10.32 -3.87
N ALA A 143 -6.31 -9.51 -3.68
CA ALA A 143 -7.49 -9.55 -4.55
C ALA A 143 -7.15 -9.03 -5.96
N TRP A 144 -7.87 -9.57 -6.94
CA TRP A 144 -7.82 -9.15 -8.35
C TRP A 144 -6.42 -9.31 -8.97
N GLN A 145 -5.62 -8.24 -9.02
CA GLN A 145 -4.31 -8.25 -9.67
C GLN A 145 -3.17 -8.80 -8.80
N ASN A 146 -3.41 -9.01 -7.49
CA ASN A 146 -2.40 -9.46 -6.51
C ASN A 146 -1.12 -8.60 -6.50
N GLY A 147 -1.26 -7.35 -6.05
CA GLY A 147 -0.20 -6.35 -6.06
C GLY A 147 -0.76 -4.96 -5.86
N VAL A 148 0.05 -3.94 -6.16
CA VAL A 148 -0.39 -2.55 -6.21
C VAL A 148 -1.27 -2.34 -7.44
N GLN A 149 -2.43 -1.72 -7.24
CA GLN A 149 -3.43 -1.50 -8.28
C GLN A 149 -4.33 -0.31 -7.91
N ILE A 150 -5.00 0.25 -8.92
CA ILE A 150 -6.05 1.24 -8.74
C ILE A 150 -7.40 0.53 -8.74
N THR A 151 -8.26 0.90 -7.80
CA THR A 151 -9.64 0.41 -7.66
C THR A 151 -10.59 1.59 -7.47
N SER A 152 -11.88 1.36 -7.73
CA SER A 152 -12.93 2.33 -7.46
C SER A 152 -13.16 2.49 -5.95
N CYS A 153 -13.22 3.74 -5.50
CA CYS A 153 -13.71 4.14 -4.20
C CYS A 153 -15.23 4.23 -4.24
N LEU A 154 -15.91 3.11 -3.98
CA LEU A 154 -17.37 3.00 -4.14
C LEU A 154 -18.18 3.92 -3.21
N ASN A 155 -17.53 4.54 -2.22
CA ASN A 155 -18.14 5.58 -1.39
C ASN A 155 -18.36 6.90 -2.13
N VAL A 156 -17.57 7.15 -3.17
CA VAL A 156 -17.63 8.35 -4.01
C VAL A 156 -18.42 8.01 -5.27
N GLU A 157 -17.88 7.09 -6.06
CA GLU A 157 -18.52 6.59 -7.28
C GLU A 157 -17.84 5.30 -7.78
N GLN A 158 -18.49 4.64 -8.74
CA GLN A 158 -17.89 3.58 -9.52
C GLN A 158 -17.21 4.21 -10.73
N GLU A 159 -15.87 4.18 -10.80
CA GLU A 159 -15.15 4.68 -11.97
C GLU A 159 -15.39 3.71 -13.14
N GLU A 160 -15.76 4.26 -14.30
CA GLU A 160 -16.26 3.50 -15.46
C GLU A 160 -15.20 2.57 -16.07
N SER A 161 -13.91 2.95 -16.00
CA SER A 161 -12.81 2.15 -16.54
C SER A 161 -12.29 1.06 -15.60
N LEU A 162 -12.82 0.96 -14.37
CA LEU A 162 -12.35 0.03 -13.35
C LEU A 162 -13.45 -0.96 -12.92
N ASP A 163 -13.28 -2.23 -13.27
CA ASP A 163 -14.22 -3.28 -12.84
C ASP A 163 -14.18 -3.61 -11.34
N GLN A 164 -13.13 -3.16 -10.63
CA GLN A 164 -12.87 -3.53 -9.25
C GLN A 164 -12.96 -2.31 -8.34
N GLY A 165 -13.62 -2.49 -7.20
CA GLY A 165 -13.83 -1.43 -6.23
C GLY A 165 -14.14 -1.95 -4.84
N ARG A 166 -14.10 -1.05 -3.87
CA ARG A 166 -14.43 -1.36 -2.47
C ARG A 166 -15.18 -0.20 -1.82
N LEU A 167 -16.13 -0.55 -0.95
CA LEU A 167 -16.68 0.36 0.06
C LEU A 167 -15.76 0.38 1.27
N TRP A 168 -15.28 1.57 1.60
CA TRP A 168 -14.46 1.89 2.74
C TRP A 168 -15.33 2.38 3.91
N VAL A 169 -14.86 2.17 5.14
CA VAL A 169 -15.63 2.52 6.34
C VAL A 169 -15.23 3.90 6.85
N LYS A 170 -13.94 4.22 6.75
CA LYS A 170 -13.37 5.47 7.22
C LYS A 170 -12.37 6.02 6.23
N HIS A 171 -12.18 7.32 6.26
CA HIS A 171 -11.03 7.97 5.65
C HIS A 171 -10.42 9.01 6.58
N GLY A 172 -9.19 9.45 6.30
CA GLY A 172 -8.61 10.59 6.97
C GLY A 172 -7.18 10.89 6.54
N LYS A 173 -6.78 12.13 6.78
CA LYS A 173 -5.45 12.63 6.46
C LYS A 173 -4.38 12.10 7.42
N LEU A 174 -3.25 11.69 6.86
CA LEU A 174 -2.08 11.33 7.66
C LEU A 174 -1.44 12.56 8.31
N PRO A 175 -1.03 12.47 9.60
CA PRO A 175 -0.34 13.56 10.27
C PRO A 175 1.10 13.78 9.77
N TYR A 176 1.59 12.93 8.87
CA TYR A 176 2.94 13.00 8.29
C TYR A 176 2.97 13.64 6.90
N ILE A 177 1.81 14.06 6.40
CA ILE A 177 1.65 14.72 5.10
C ILE A 177 1.27 16.18 5.37
N GLU A 178 2.03 17.09 4.79
CA GLU A 178 1.82 18.53 4.94
C GLU A 178 0.52 18.98 4.26
N ASP A 179 -0.15 19.99 4.81
CA ASP A 179 -1.19 20.73 4.11
C ASP A 179 -0.55 21.49 2.94
N GLN A 180 -1.26 21.62 1.81
CA GLN A 180 -0.93 22.69 0.88
C GLN A 180 -1.31 23.99 1.59
N GLY A 181 -0.29 24.74 2.01
CA GLY A 181 -0.46 26.09 2.56
C GLY A 181 -0.87 27.09 1.51
#